data_AF-A0A4Z1RE22-F1
#
_entry.id   AF-A0A4Z1RE22-F1
#
_cell.length_a   1.000
_cell.length_b   1.000
_cell.length_c   1.000
_cell.angle_alpha   90.00
_cell.angle_beta   90.00
_cell.angle_gamma   90.00
#
_symmetry.space_group_name_H-M   'P 1'
#
loop_
_entity.id
_entity.type
_entity.pdbx_description
1 polymer ?
#
loop_
_entity_poly.entity_id
_entity_poly.type
_entity_poly.pdbx_seq_one_letter_code
_entity_poly.pdbx_strand_id
1 'polypeptide(L)'
;MTLQALLAEVEPDWFRDGGEPLPPDLLRRARASRLGRRLLARGLIGDGAVDALLAPRPGHDPATIAMRWPKARVERLARDLGVLAHGPAIRGEVRREPVRRLKRALGNSYLLALDPSVWDAQLPPAVVRELGAGLEQALVAGGADDDAPLLALFARQGRQELRAWAAHRDPALGEWVALLHPREPAMPTVLPERPVLLLCTHHETRAAKA
;
A
#
# COMPACT_ATOMS: atom_id res chain seq x y z
N MET A 1 18.17 16.97 -7.81
CA MET A 1 18.26 15.65 -7.14
C MET A 1 16.91 14.93 -7.03
N THR A 2 15.80 15.58 -7.40
CA THR A 2 14.45 15.23 -6.95
C THR A 2 13.88 14.01 -7.68
N LEU A 3 13.97 13.97 -9.01
CA LEU A 3 13.50 12.84 -9.81
C LEU A 3 14.33 11.56 -9.62
N GLN A 4 15.61 11.67 -9.27
CA GLN A 4 16.48 10.50 -9.05
C GLN A 4 16.05 9.72 -7.81
N ALA A 5 15.79 10.42 -6.70
CA ALA A 5 15.33 9.81 -5.46
C ALA A 5 13.97 9.13 -5.66
N LEU A 6 13.05 9.80 -6.37
CA LEU A 6 11.74 9.24 -6.69
C LEU A 6 11.87 7.95 -7.52
N LEU A 7 12.59 7.99 -8.65
CA LEU A 7 12.72 6.83 -9.55
C LEU A 7 13.53 5.67 -8.96
N ALA A 8 14.34 5.91 -7.93
CA ALA A 8 15.10 4.87 -7.24
C ALA A 8 14.19 3.92 -6.44
N GLU A 9 13.09 4.45 -5.88
CA GLU A 9 12.15 3.72 -5.03
C GLU A 9 11.02 3.04 -5.83
N VAL A 10 10.78 3.46 -7.08
CA VAL A 10 9.78 2.85 -7.97
C VAL A 10 10.10 1.37 -8.19
N GLU A 11 9.10 0.51 -8.16
CA GLU A 11 9.24 -0.91 -8.46
C GLU A 11 9.72 -1.10 -9.92
N PRO A 12 10.82 -1.83 -10.15
CA PRO A 12 11.24 -2.31 -11.47
C PRO A 12 10.13 -2.76 -12.45
N ASP A 13 9.07 -3.44 -11.99
CA ASP A 13 7.95 -3.94 -12.81
C ASP A 13 7.15 -2.82 -13.51
N TRP A 14 7.31 -1.57 -13.07
CA TRP A 14 6.76 -0.41 -13.79
C TRP A 14 7.55 -0.01 -15.02
N PHE A 15 8.80 -0.48 -15.15
CA PHE A 15 9.65 -0.23 -16.29
C PHE A 15 9.68 -1.47 -17.19
N ARG A 16 8.70 -1.54 -18.09
CA ARG A 16 8.59 -2.61 -19.09
C ARG A 16 8.67 -2.01 -20.49
N ASP A 17 9.33 -2.73 -21.39
CA ASP A 17 9.38 -2.41 -22.82
C ASP A 17 8.66 -3.53 -23.57
N GLY A 18 7.55 -3.21 -24.23
CA GLY A 18 6.74 -4.21 -24.94
C GLY A 18 6.19 -5.35 -24.07
N GLY A 19 6.11 -5.17 -22.75
CA GLY A 19 5.66 -6.20 -21.80
C GLY A 19 6.80 -6.97 -21.12
N GLU A 20 8.05 -6.82 -21.54
CA GLU A 20 9.20 -7.45 -20.90
C GLU A 20 9.85 -6.51 -19.87
N PRO A 21 10.27 -7.02 -18.69
CA PRO A 21 10.96 -6.21 -17.69
C PRO A 21 12.31 -5.74 -18.22
N LEU A 22 12.68 -4.48 -17.94
CA LEU A 22 14.01 -3.99 -18.29
C LEU A 22 15.10 -4.79 -17.56
N PRO A 23 16.21 -5.17 -18.24
CA PRO A 23 17.34 -5.81 -17.58
C PRO A 23 17.82 -4.99 -16.36
N PRO A 24 18.08 -5.61 -15.20
CA PRO A 24 18.41 -4.88 -13.97
C PRO A 24 19.60 -3.92 -14.10
N ASP A 25 20.62 -4.32 -14.86
CA ASP A 25 21.78 -3.47 -15.14
C ASP A 25 21.45 -2.26 -16.00
N LEU A 26 20.56 -2.42 -16.98
CA LEU A 26 20.09 -1.32 -17.82
C LEU A 26 19.28 -0.34 -16.99
N LEU A 27 18.36 -0.84 -16.14
CA LEU A 27 17.57 0.00 -15.24
C LEU A 27 18.47 0.78 -14.27
N ARG A 28 19.48 0.13 -13.69
CA ARG A 28 20.47 0.78 -12.80
C ARG A 28 21.22 1.90 -13.52
N ARG A 29 21.72 1.65 -14.74
CA ARG A 29 22.39 2.67 -15.56
C ARG A 29 21.44 3.80 -15.94
N ALA A 30 20.19 3.49 -16.29
CA ALA A 30 19.17 4.47 -16.64
C ALA A 30 18.84 5.39 -15.46
N ARG A 31 18.70 4.84 -14.25
CA ARG A 31 18.51 5.60 -13.00
C ARG A 31 19.69 6.53 -12.70
N ALA A 32 20.92 6.10 -12.97
CA ALA A 32 22.12 6.90 -12.75
C ALA A 32 22.31 8.03 -13.79
N SER A 33 21.85 7.83 -15.02
CA SER A 33 21.98 8.81 -16.13
C SER A 33 20.86 9.86 -16.15
N ARG A 34 21.19 11.12 -16.48
CA ARG A 34 20.20 12.19 -16.66
C ARG A 34 19.24 11.90 -17.82
N LEU A 35 19.75 11.38 -18.94
CA LEU A 35 18.92 11.01 -20.08
C LEU A 35 18.06 9.79 -19.75
N GLY A 36 18.65 8.77 -19.11
CA GLY A 36 17.93 7.56 -18.70
C GLY A 36 16.75 7.89 -17.80
N ARG A 37 16.92 8.72 -16.76
CA ARG A 37 15.81 9.17 -15.90
C ARG A 37 14.70 9.88 -16.67
N ARG A 38 15.02 10.68 -17.69
CA ARG A 38 14.02 11.35 -18.53
C ARG A 38 13.23 10.35 -19.37
N LEU A 39 13.89 9.31 -19.89
CA LEU A 39 13.24 8.25 -20.65
C LEU A 39 12.33 7.40 -19.74
N LEU A 40 12.82 7.01 -18.56
CA LEU A 40 12.02 6.28 -17.56
C LEU A 40 10.78 7.08 -17.16
N ALA A 41 10.93 8.37 -16.82
CA ALA A 41 9.80 9.23 -16.48
C ALA A 41 8.82 9.40 -17.65
N ARG A 42 9.32 9.51 -18.89
CA ARG A 42 8.48 9.58 -20.08
C ARG A 42 7.69 8.29 -20.32
N GLY A 43 8.29 7.13 -20.06
CA GLY A 43 7.59 5.84 -20.11
C GLY A 43 6.43 5.80 -19.12
N LEU A 44 6.68 6.19 -17.87
CA LEU A 44 5.62 6.25 -16.84
C LEU A 44 4.48 7.21 -17.23
N ILE A 45 4.79 8.36 -17.83
CA ILE A 45 3.79 9.31 -18.34
C ILE A 45 3.02 8.71 -19.52
N GLY A 46 3.71 8.03 -20.45
CA GLY A 46 3.08 7.39 -21.60
C GLY A 46 2.09 6.29 -21.21
N ASP A 47 2.37 5.59 -20.12
CA ASP A 47 1.50 4.57 -19.52
C ASP A 47 0.32 5.16 -18.73
N GLY A 48 0.25 6.48 -18.54
CA GLY A 48 -0.76 7.14 -17.70
C GLY A 48 -0.64 6.83 -16.21
N ALA A 49 0.53 6.36 -15.76
CA ALA A 49 0.73 5.90 -14.39
C ALA A 49 1.02 7.04 -13.39
N VAL A 50 1.34 8.23 -13.89
CA VAL A 50 1.88 9.36 -13.10
C VAL A 50 1.30 10.71 -13.50
N ASP A 51 0.04 10.72 -13.91
CA ASP A 51 -0.63 11.91 -14.45
C ASP A 51 -0.72 13.04 -13.42
N ALA A 52 -1.01 12.73 -12.16
CA ALA A 52 -1.08 13.71 -11.09
C ALA A 52 0.26 13.97 -10.39
N LEU A 53 1.10 12.94 -10.26
CA LEU A 53 2.38 12.95 -9.56
C LEU A 53 3.44 13.77 -10.29
N LEU A 54 3.49 13.66 -11.62
CA LEU A 54 4.41 14.42 -12.47
C LEU A 54 3.73 15.61 -13.16
N ALA A 55 2.47 15.92 -12.83
CA ALA A 55 1.80 17.11 -13.33
C ALA A 55 2.60 18.38 -12.96
N PRO A 56 2.87 19.27 -13.93
CA PRO A 56 3.47 20.56 -13.62
C PRO A 56 2.50 21.40 -12.78
N ARG A 57 2.80 21.59 -11.49
CA ARG A 57 2.02 22.45 -10.58
C ARG A 57 2.95 23.48 -9.93
N PRO A 58 2.52 24.74 -9.78
CA PRO A 58 3.34 25.78 -9.15
C PRO A 58 3.75 25.36 -7.72
N GLY A 59 5.04 25.40 -7.42
CA GLY A 59 5.56 25.04 -6.09
C GLY A 59 5.47 23.56 -5.72
N HIS A 60 5.04 22.68 -6.63
CA HIS A 60 5.00 21.25 -6.41
C HIS A 60 6.25 20.58 -6.99
N ASP A 61 7.08 20.05 -6.11
CA ASP A 61 8.16 19.15 -6.50
C ASP A 61 7.70 17.70 -6.26
N PRO A 62 7.72 16.82 -7.27
CA PRO A 62 7.39 15.41 -7.10
C PRO A 62 8.20 14.74 -5.98
N ALA A 63 9.43 15.19 -5.71
CA ALA A 63 10.21 14.64 -4.59
C ALA A 63 9.60 14.93 -3.21
N THR A 64 8.78 15.97 -3.07
CA THR A 64 8.10 16.30 -1.82
C THR A 64 7.17 15.17 -1.37
N ILE A 65 6.55 14.43 -2.32
CA ILE A 65 5.71 13.29 -1.93
C ILE A 65 6.55 12.15 -1.37
N ALA A 66 7.70 11.86 -1.97
CA ALA A 66 8.61 10.81 -1.49
C ALA A 66 9.18 11.16 -0.10
N MET A 67 9.39 12.46 0.18
CA MET A 67 9.80 12.94 1.51
C MET A 67 8.66 12.89 2.54
N ARG A 68 7.45 13.30 2.15
CA ARG A 68 6.25 13.24 3.01
C ARG A 68 5.77 11.81 3.24
N TRP A 69 5.98 10.92 2.28
CA TRP A 69 5.52 9.54 2.28
C TRP A 69 6.64 8.59 1.84
N PRO A 70 7.69 8.41 2.68
CA PRO A 70 8.74 7.45 2.37
C PRO A 70 8.17 6.03 2.33
N LYS A 71 8.78 5.14 1.53
CA LYS A 71 8.31 3.78 1.29
C LYS A 71 7.94 3.03 2.58
N ALA A 72 8.83 3.04 3.57
CA ALA A 72 8.59 2.37 4.85
C ALA A 72 7.36 2.91 5.61
N ARG A 73 7.01 4.19 5.45
CA ARG A 73 5.80 4.78 6.03
C ARG A 73 4.55 4.31 5.30
N VAL A 74 4.59 4.33 3.96
CA VAL A 74 3.51 3.82 3.12
C VAL A 74 3.23 2.35 3.43
N GLU A 75 4.27 1.53 3.57
CA GLU A 75 4.13 0.10 3.91
C GLU A 75 3.50 -0.13 5.28
N ARG A 76 3.87 0.67 6.29
CA ARG A 76 3.24 0.58 7.63
C ARG A 76 1.79 1.03 7.59
N LEU A 77 1.49 2.15 6.97
CA LEU A 77 0.13 2.66 6.81
C LEU A 77 -0.76 1.65 6.04
N ALA A 78 -0.26 1.11 4.92
CA ALA A 78 -0.97 0.11 4.14
C ALA A 78 -1.22 -1.17 4.97
N ARG A 79 -0.26 -1.61 5.79
CA ARG A 79 -0.50 -2.75 6.69
C ARG A 79 -1.61 -2.45 7.71
N ASP A 80 -1.56 -1.30 8.38
CA ASP A 80 -2.57 -0.92 9.38
C ASP A 80 -3.96 -0.76 8.77
N LEU A 81 -4.06 -0.17 7.57
CA LEU A 81 -5.31 -0.09 6.81
C LEU A 81 -5.84 -1.48 6.44
N GLY A 82 -4.98 -2.37 5.97
CA GLY A 82 -5.38 -3.74 5.61
C GLY A 82 -5.86 -4.56 6.81
N VAL A 83 -5.21 -4.37 7.96
CA VAL A 83 -5.61 -4.98 9.24
C VAL A 83 -6.96 -4.44 9.69
N LEU A 84 -7.18 -3.13 9.59
CA LEU A 84 -8.47 -2.51 9.90
C LEU A 84 -9.57 -2.99 8.95
N ALA A 85 -9.29 -3.09 7.65
CA ALA A 85 -10.23 -3.60 6.64
C ALA A 85 -10.67 -5.04 6.92
N HIS A 86 -9.75 -5.88 7.44
CA HIS A 86 -10.06 -7.25 7.88
C HIS A 86 -10.56 -7.33 9.33
N GLY A 87 -10.75 -6.20 10.01
CA GLY A 87 -11.29 -6.11 11.37
C GLY A 87 -12.51 -7.00 11.63
N PRO A 88 -13.57 -7.00 10.80
CA PRO A 88 -14.73 -7.85 11.06
C PRO A 88 -14.44 -9.35 10.94
N ALA A 89 -13.56 -9.77 10.02
CA ALA A 89 -13.12 -11.17 9.93
C ALA A 89 -12.25 -11.58 11.13
N ILE A 90 -11.36 -10.68 11.57
CA ILE A 90 -10.49 -10.90 12.75
C ILE A 90 -11.33 -10.99 14.04
N ARG A 91 -12.32 -10.11 14.22
CA ARG A 91 -13.22 -10.12 15.38
C ARG A 91 -14.13 -11.35 15.42
N GLY A 92 -14.49 -11.89 14.26
CA GLY A 92 -15.29 -13.10 14.13
C GLY A 92 -14.51 -14.40 14.36
N GLU A 93 -13.17 -14.35 14.42
CA GLU A 93 -12.35 -15.54 14.62
C GLU A 93 -12.29 -15.93 16.10
N VAL A 94 -12.77 -17.14 16.41
CA VAL A 94 -12.86 -17.67 17.77
C VAL A 94 -11.90 -18.83 18.02
N ARG A 95 -11.29 -19.38 16.96
CA ARG A 95 -10.38 -20.53 17.07
C ARG A 95 -9.06 -20.10 17.70
N ARG A 96 -8.61 -20.87 18.71
CA ARG A 96 -7.40 -20.56 19.49
C ARG A 96 -6.15 -20.37 18.61
N GLU A 97 -5.93 -21.25 17.65
CA GLU A 97 -4.70 -21.27 16.86
C GLU A 97 -4.61 -20.08 15.87
N PRO A 98 -5.63 -19.80 15.04
CA PRO A 98 -5.69 -18.56 14.26
C PRO A 98 -5.51 -17.29 15.08
N VAL A 99 -6.20 -17.16 16.22
CA VAL A 99 -6.07 -15.97 17.10
C VAL A 99 -4.64 -15.83 17.63
N ARG A 100 -4.00 -16.93 18.04
CA ARG A 100 -2.60 -16.91 18.49
C ARG A 100 -1.67 -16.40 17.40
N ARG A 101 -1.85 -16.88 16.16
CA ARG A 101 -1.08 -16.45 15.00
C ARG A 101 -1.33 -14.99 14.64
N LEU A 102 -2.58 -14.54 14.65
CA LEU A 102 -2.93 -13.14 14.40
C LEU A 102 -2.26 -12.21 15.42
N LYS A 103 -2.29 -12.57 16.71
CA LYS A 103 -1.59 -11.81 17.76
C LYS A 103 -0.07 -11.78 17.55
N ARG A 104 0.54 -12.91 17.18
CA ARG A 104 1.98 -13.01 16.89
C ARG A 104 2.37 -12.14 15.69
N ALA A 105 1.66 -12.26 14.58
CA ALA A 105 1.97 -11.58 13.33
C ALA A 105 1.74 -10.06 13.40
N LEU A 106 0.65 -9.64 14.05
CA LEU A 106 0.20 -8.24 14.03
C LEU A 106 0.71 -7.42 15.21
N GLY A 107 1.07 -8.05 16.33
CA GLY A 107 1.48 -7.35 17.55
C GLY A 107 0.47 -6.27 17.95
N ASN A 108 0.90 -5.01 18.02
CA ASN A 108 0.04 -3.89 18.41
C ASN A 108 -1.06 -3.57 17.39
N SER A 109 -0.84 -3.82 16.09
CA SER A 109 -1.88 -3.59 15.07
C SER A 109 -3.07 -4.53 15.24
N TYR A 110 -2.95 -5.61 16.01
CA TYR A 110 -4.09 -6.45 16.39
C TYR A 110 -5.14 -5.66 17.19
N LEU A 111 -4.73 -4.74 18.07
CA LEU A 111 -5.66 -3.92 18.85
C LEU A 111 -6.45 -2.96 17.96
N LEU A 112 -5.81 -2.44 16.90
CA LEU A 112 -6.48 -1.60 15.90
C LEU A 112 -7.64 -2.36 15.21
N ALA A 113 -7.43 -3.63 14.86
CA ALA A 113 -8.50 -4.45 14.29
C ALA A 113 -9.67 -4.67 15.26
N LEU A 114 -9.41 -4.74 16.57
CA LEU A 114 -10.43 -4.99 17.57
C LEU A 114 -11.18 -3.73 18.04
N ASP A 115 -10.63 -2.54 17.82
CA ASP A 115 -11.19 -1.29 18.34
C ASP A 115 -12.41 -0.81 17.51
N PRO A 116 -13.65 -0.91 18.05
CA PRO A 116 -14.84 -0.45 17.34
C PRO A 116 -14.94 1.07 17.28
N SER A 117 -14.19 1.82 18.09
CA SER A 117 -14.20 3.28 18.08
C SER A 117 -13.52 3.87 16.85
N VAL A 118 -12.55 3.13 16.28
CA VAL A 118 -11.91 3.49 15.01
C VAL A 118 -12.82 3.16 13.84
N TRP A 119 -13.37 1.95 13.82
CA TRP A 119 -14.36 1.52 12.84
C TRP A 119 -15.19 0.35 13.37
N ASP A 120 -16.51 0.52 13.35
CA ASP A 120 -17.48 -0.48 13.82
C ASP A 120 -17.64 -1.67 12.86
N ALA A 121 -17.15 -1.54 11.63
CA ALA A 121 -17.06 -2.59 10.63
C ALA A 121 -18.41 -3.22 10.24
N GLN A 122 -19.46 -2.40 10.18
CA GLN A 122 -20.77 -2.82 9.66
C GLN A 122 -20.70 -3.02 8.13
N LEU A 123 -20.38 -4.25 7.73
CA LEU A 123 -20.30 -4.67 6.33
C LEU A 123 -21.39 -5.68 5.99
N PRO A 124 -21.81 -5.78 4.70
CA PRO A 124 -22.68 -6.85 4.25
C PRO A 124 -22.09 -8.24 4.56
N PRO A 125 -22.91 -9.22 4.96
CA PRO A 125 -22.41 -10.56 5.32
C PRO A 125 -21.61 -11.25 4.20
N ALA A 126 -21.93 -10.98 2.93
CA ALA A 126 -21.18 -11.50 1.80
C ALA A 126 -19.71 -11.04 1.82
N VAL A 127 -19.48 -9.75 2.06
CA VAL A 127 -18.13 -9.16 2.12
C VAL A 127 -17.36 -9.72 3.32
N VAL A 128 -18.01 -9.85 4.49
CA VAL A 128 -17.37 -10.44 5.67
C VAL A 128 -16.94 -11.89 5.42
N ARG A 129 -17.76 -12.69 4.71
CA ARG A 129 -17.39 -14.06 4.33
C ARG A 129 -16.21 -14.09 3.36
N GLU A 130 -16.16 -13.20 2.38
CA GLU A 130 -15.03 -13.11 1.44
C GLU A 130 -13.73 -12.74 2.16
N LEU A 131 -13.76 -11.74 3.05
CA LEU A 131 -12.63 -11.36 3.89
C LEU A 131 -12.19 -12.52 4.80
N GLY A 132 -13.16 -13.25 5.38
CA GLY A 132 -12.89 -14.44 6.20
C GLY A 132 -12.23 -15.56 5.41
N ALA A 133 -12.71 -15.84 4.18
CA ALA A 133 -12.13 -16.85 3.31
C ALA A 133 -10.70 -16.48 2.88
N GLY A 134 -10.45 -15.20 2.55
CA GLY A 134 -9.11 -14.71 2.25
C GLY A 134 -8.16 -14.85 3.45
N LEU A 135 -8.63 -14.52 4.64
CA LEU A 135 -7.89 -14.67 5.88
C LEU A 135 -7.52 -16.13 6.16
N GLU A 136 -8.48 -17.05 6.01
CA GLU A 136 -8.27 -18.48 6.20
C GLU A 136 -7.27 -19.05 5.19
N GLN A 137 -7.39 -18.67 3.91
CA GLN A 137 -6.44 -19.07 2.87
C GLN A 137 -5.01 -18.60 3.20
N ALA A 138 -4.84 -17.37 3.68
CA ALA A 138 -3.54 -16.85 4.07
C ALA A 138 -2.96 -17.59 5.29
N LEU A 139 -3.80 -17.93 6.28
CA LEU A 139 -3.39 -18.73 7.42
C LEU A 139 -2.95 -20.14 6.97
N VAL A 140 -3.71 -20.79 6.09
CA VAL A 140 -3.36 -22.12 5.57
C VAL A 140 -2.06 -22.09 4.77
N ALA A 141 -1.89 -21.10 3.89
CA ALA A 141 -0.70 -20.97 3.05
C ALA A 141 0.61 -20.82 3.86
N GLY A 142 0.55 -20.15 5.02
CA GLY A 142 1.71 -19.96 5.89
C GLY A 142 2.02 -21.11 6.86
N GLY A 143 1.19 -22.15 6.93
CA GLY A 143 1.40 -23.24 7.89
C GLY A 143 1.47 -22.73 9.34
N ALA A 144 2.25 -23.35 10.23
CA ALA A 144 2.32 -22.97 11.65
C ALA A 144 3.26 -21.79 11.93
N ASP A 145 4.34 -21.64 11.14
CA ASP A 145 5.48 -20.79 11.48
C ASP A 145 5.73 -19.66 10.47
N ASP A 146 5.02 -19.63 9.33
CA ASP A 146 5.12 -18.54 8.37
C ASP A 146 3.90 -17.62 8.45
N ASP A 147 4.16 -16.35 8.76
CA ASP A 147 3.17 -15.28 8.82
C ASP A 147 3.25 -14.37 7.57
N ALA A 148 4.18 -14.62 6.64
CA ALA A 148 4.36 -13.80 5.44
C ALA A 148 3.11 -13.75 4.55
N PRO A 149 2.38 -14.84 4.30
CA PRO A 149 1.15 -14.78 3.49
C PRO A 149 0.07 -13.91 4.13
N LEU A 150 -0.03 -13.95 5.46
CA LEU A 150 -0.95 -13.15 6.24
C LEU A 150 -0.59 -11.65 6.17
N LEU A 151 0.69 -11.32 6.35
CA LEU A 151 1.16 -9.93 6.23
C LEU A 151 1.02 -9.40 4.80
N ALA A 152 1.24 -10.25 3.79
CA ALA A 152 1.07 -9.90 2.38
C ALA A 152 -0.40 -9.62 2.04
N LEU A 153 -1.35 -10.40 2.57
CA LEU A 153 -2.79 -10.17 2.43
C LEU A 153 -3.18 -8.78 2.95
N PHE A 154 -2.77 -8.44 4.18
CA PHE A 154 -3.08 -7.13 4.76
C PHE A 154 -2.42 -6.00 3.99
N ALA A 155 -1.13 -6.13 3.65
CA ALA A 155 -0.44 -5.10 2.88
C ALA A 155 -1.12 -4.85 1.53
N ARG A 156 -1.56 -5.91 0.84
CA ARG A 156 -2.28 -5.79 -0.44
C ARG A 156 -3.62 -5.09 -0.28
N GLN A 157 -4.45 -5.50 0.69
CA GLN A 157 -5.74 -4.86 0.92
C GLN A 157 -5.56 -3.37 1.25
N GLY A 158 -4.70 -3.03 2.21
CA GLY A 158 -4.58 -1.63 2.62
C GLY A 158 -3.91 -0.73 1.59
N ARG A 159 -3.10 -1.27 0.66
CA ARG A 159 -2.68 -0.50 -0.53
C ARG A 159 -3.86 -0.12 -1.41
N GLN A 160 -4.79 -1.05 -1.64
CA GLN A 160 -5.98 -0.77 -2.45
C GLN A 160 -6.88 0.26 -1.75
N GLU A 161 -7.10 0.11 -0.43
CA GLU A 161 -7.83 1.11 0.38
C GLU A 161 -7.20 2.50 0.29
N LEU A 162 -5.88 2.57 0.46
CA LEU A 162 -5.14 3.84 0.40
C LEU A 162 -5.22 4.46 -1.00
N ARG A 163 -5.07 3.67 -2.05
CA ARG A 163 -5.17 4.14 -3.45
C ARG A 163 -6.57 4.65 -3.77
N ALA A 164 -7.62 3.94 -3.36
CA ALA A 164 -9.00 4.36 -3.59
C ALA A 164 -9.33 5.68 -2.87
N TRP A 165 -8.92 5.79 -1.60
CA TRP A 165 -9.07 7.04 -0.85
C TRP A 165 -8.26 8.20 -1.49
N ALA A 166 -7.00 7.92 -1.83
CA ALA A 166 -6.11 8.91 -2.41
C ALA A 166 -6.59 9.39 -3.79
N ALA A 167 -7.21 8.54 -4.60
CA ALA A 167 -7.77 8.93 -5.91
C ALA A 167 -8.74 10.12 -5.82
N HIS A 168 -9.44 10.29 -4.69
CA HIS A 168 -10.37 11.41 -4.48
C HIS A 168 -9.76 12.60 -3.73
N ARG A 169 -8.76 12.36 -2.87
CA ARG A 169 -8.20 13.38 -1.96
C ARG A 169 -6.82 13.89 -2.36
N ASP A 170 -5.94 12.99 -2.78
CA ASP A 170 -4.56 13.27 -3.18
C ASP A 170 -4.11 12.27 -4.27
N PRO A 171 -4.49 12.50 -5.54
CA PRO A 171 -4.22 11.53 -6.61
C PRO A 171 -2.74 11.19 -6.77
N ALA A 172 -1.85 12.15 -6.50
CA ALA A 172 -0.40 11.94 -6.56
C ALA A 172 0.06 10.91 -5.52
N LEU A 173 -0.57 10.88 -4.32
CA LEU A 173 -0.31 9.85 -3.32
C LEU A 173 -0.77 8.48 -3.80
N GLY A 174 -1.93 8.40 -4.45
CA GLY A 174 -2.44 7.15 -5.01
C GLY A 174 -1.49 6.56 -6.07
N GLU A 175 -0.98 7.40 -6.97
CA GLU A 175 0.02 7.04 -7.97
C GLU A 175 1.35 6.65 -7.31
N TRP A 176 1.81 7.40 -6.31
CA TRP A 176 3.03 7.08 -5.58
C TRP A 176 2.94 5.71 -4.88
N VAL A 177 1.84 5.43 -4.20
CA VAL A 177 1.58 4.12 -3.58
C VAL A 177 1.58 3.02 -4.63
N ALA A 178 0.99 3.24 -5.82
CA ALA A 178 1.02 2.26 -6.90
C ALA A 178 2.45 1.96 -7.37
N LEU A 179 3.27 2.99 -7.57
CA LEU A 179 4.64 2.85 -8.08
C LEU A 179 5.60 2.16 -7.10
N LEU A 180 5.34 2.19 -5.79
CA LEU A 180 6.20 1.57 -4.78
C LEU A 180 6.10 0.04 -4.74
N HIS A 181 5.10 -0.53 -5.41
CA HIS A 181 4.75 -1.94 -5.34
C HIS A 181 4.56 -2.53 -6.75
N PRO A 182 4.63 -3.87 -6.89
CA PRO A 182 4.38 -4.53 -8.18
C PRO A 182 2.99 -4.18 -8.71
N ARG A 183 2.77 -4.32 -10.02
CA ARG A 183 1.44 -4.09 -10.59
C ARG A 183 0.46 -5.12 -10.03
N GLU A 184 -0.54 -4.63 -9.30
CA GLU A 184 -1.57 -5.46 -8.67
C GLU A 184 -2.93 -5.23 -9.33
N PRO A 185 -3.74 -6.29 -9.52
CA PRO A 185 -5.12 -6.12 -9.97
C PRO A 185 -5.90 -5.32 -8.94
N ALA A 186 -6.86 -4.52 -9.42
CA ALA A 186 -7.77 -3.81 -8.55
C ALA A 186 -8.57 -4.79 -7.69
N MET A 187 -8.75 -4.45 -6.42
CA MET A 187 -9.59 -5.22 -5.50
C MET A 187 -10.66 -4.30 -4.89
N PRO A 188 -11.79 -4.86 -4.45
CA PRO A 188 -12.79 -4.09 -3.72
C PRO A 188 -12.19 -3.46 -2.45
N THR A 189 -12.58 -2.23 -2.19
CA THR A 189 -12.26 -1.49 -0.97
C THR A 189 -13.47 -1.45 -0.05
N VAL A 190 -13.24 -1.59 1.24
CA VAL A 190 -14.30 -1.73 2.26
C VAL A 190 -14.25 -0.64 3.32
N LEU A 191 -13.14 0.11 3.42
CA LEU A 191 -13.02 1.14 4.45
C LEU A 191 -13.74 2.42 4.01
N PRO A 192 -14.55 3.02 4.91
CA PRO A 192 -15.03 4.37 4.69
C PRO A 192 -13.88 5.38 4.85
N GLU A 193 -14.13 6.62 4.42
CA GLU A 193 -13.11 7.66 4.42
C GLU A 193 -12.54 8.01 5.81
N ARG A 194 -13.40 8.09 6.82
CA ARG A 194 -13.02 8.61 8.14
C ARG A 194 -11.91 7.79 8.82
N PRO A 195 -11.98 6.44 8.89
CA PRO A 195 -10.89 5.64 9.43
C PRO A 195 -9.59 5.75 8.62
N VAL A 196 -9.67 5.86 7.29
CA VAL A 196 -8.48 6.02 6.44
C VAL A 196 -7.79 7.35 6.73
N LEU A 197 -8.55 8.45 6.78
CA LEU A 197 -8.03 9.78 7.10
C LEU A 197 -7.39 9.82 8.49
N LEU A 198 -8.00 9.18 9.49
CA LEU A 198 -7.48 9.10 10.85
C LEU A 198 -6.10 8.43 10.88
N LEU A 199 -5.95 7.29 10.19
CA LEU A 199 -4.67 6.57 10.12
C LEU A 199 -3.63 7.33 9.30
N CYS A 200 -4.02 7.94 8.18
CA CYS A 200 -3.14 8.84 7.41
C CYS A 200 -2.58 9.96 8.30
N THR A 201 -3.45 10.65 9.03
CA THR A 201 -3.06 11.74 9.95
C THR A 201 -2.17 11.23 11.08
N HIS A 202 -2.45 10.06 11.63
CA HIS A 202 -1.62 9.44 12.67
C HIS A 202 -0.19 9.19 12.16
N HIS A 203 -0.05 8.59 10.98
CA HIS A 203 1.26 8.28 10.39
C HIS A 203 2.04 9.53 9.95
N GLU A 204 1.35 10.59 9.54
CA GLU A 204 1.98 11.89 9.27
C GLU A 204 2.49 12.57 10.54
N THR A 205 1.67 12.65 11.59
CA THR A 205 2.01 13.35 12.84
C THR A 205 3.09 12.64 13.64
N ARG A 206 3.13 11.30 13.62
CA ARG A 206 4.18 10.53 14.31
C ARG A 206 5.56 10.78 13.70
N ALA A 207 5.63 11.02 12.40
CA ALA A 207 6.89 11.31 11.71
C ALA A 207 7.40 12.73 11.98
N ALA A 208 6.53 13.69 12.30
CA ALA A 208 6.94 15.03 12.70
C ALA A 208 7.60 15.07 14.09
N LYS A 209 7.43 14.01 14.89
CA LYS A 209 7.95 13.89 16.26
C LYS A 209 9.16 12.95 16.39
N ALA A 210 9.57 12.31 15.30
CA ALA A 210 10.70 11.38 15.24
C ALA A 210 11.89 12.07 14.57
#